data_AF-A0A498D5N1-F1
#
_entry.id   AF-A0A498D5N1-F1
#
_cell.length_a   1.000
_cell.length_b   1.000
_cell.length_c   1.000
_cell.angle_alpha   90.00
_cell.angle_beta   90.00
_cell.angle_gamma   90.00
#
_symmetry.space_group_name_H-M   'P 1'
#
loop_
_entity.id
_entity.type
_entity.pdbx_description
1 polymer ?
#
loop_
_entity_poly.entity_id
_entity_poly.type
_entity_poly.pdbx_seq_one_letter_code
_entity_poly.pdbx_strand_id
1 'polypeptide(L)'
;MRLHIYSLQETTYESFLSFIDQSLPFKIHWYPLNEEVTVEGIPHFSIFLLSIQGANSIWLMQHIEKLKNMGAHDQNFYFVLYNKESAPRQSDIELVVEDLHNNLSEMLVKPMIDTISIRAYDAFVQGESRFLYFDDILNEHRTIKQLETSDSADYLNFQKYIGKRQVEIILEEWSRSPFLLFWKKSNLKTLLVYDVPEVVVSSLLMHYNFNLITASNEDEFLKIQQDKEIISITSTDHDEATDLLPNQFILSNSCTKSTGNKLYFNEEVYTFAKLPVENIIEKEDLVFLDAKGYPKPKSKIKDWDTEIANISGLKTVINRVGACIQ
;
A
#
# COMPACT_ATOMS: atom_id res chain seq x y z
N MET A 1 2.89 15.24 1.91
CA MET A 1 2.81 14.09 2.86
C MET A 1 3.85 14.28 3.95
N ARG A 2 3.79 13.57 5.08
CA ARG A 2 4.85 13.65 6.11
C ARG A 2 5.73 12.41 6.08
N LEU A 3 7.02 12.61 6.29
CA LEU A 3 8.02 11.55 6.42
C LEU A 3 8.76 11.76 7.73
N HIS A 4 8.65 10.83 8.66
CA HIS A 4 9.39 10.85 9.90
C HIS A 4 10.60 9.93 9.78
N ILE A 5 11.76 10.44 10.14
CA ILE A 5 13.02 9.72 10.10
C ILE A 5 13.50 9.53 11.54
N TYR A 6 13.59 8.28 11.95
CA TYR A 6 14.02 7.86 13.26
C TYR A 6 15.47 7.42 13.20
N SER A 7 16.36 8.07 13.96
CA SER A 7 17.78 7.69 14.06
C SER A 7 18.31 7.94 15.46
N LEU A 8 19.41 7.28 15.84
CA LEU A 8 20.06 7.51 17.14
C LEU A 8 20.74 8.88 17.24
N GLN A 9 21.20 9.42 16.13
CA GLN A 9 21.95 10.68 16.06
C GLN A 9 21.36 11.57 14.96
N GLU A 10 21.22 12.86 15.25
CA GLU A 10 20.76 13.87 14.29
C GLU A 10 21.69 13.96 13.07
N THR A 11 23.01 13.83 13.29
CA THR A 11 24.01 13.83 12.21
C THR A 11 23.78 12.73 11.19
N THR A 12 23.32 11.54 11.60
CA THR A 12 22.96 10.45 10.68
C THR A 12 21.77 10.83 9.80
N TYR A 13 20.79 11.53 10.38
CA TYR A 13 19.64 12.05 9.64
C TYR A 13 20.07 13.13 8.63
N GLU A 14 20.94 14.06 9.03
CA GLU A 14 21.45 15.10 8.13
C GLU A 14 22.19 14.50 6.92
N SER A 15 23.06 13.51 7.14
CA SER A 15 23.73 12.80 6.04
C SER A 15 22.77 11.98 5.18
N PHE A 16 21.68 11.45 5.76
CA PHE A 16 20.65 10.78 4.97
C PHE A 16 19.83 11.76 4.11
N LEU A 17 19.61 12.98 4.58
CA LEU A 17 18.93 14.02 3.81
C LEU A 17 19.72 14.46 2.58
N SER A 18 21.06 14.46 2.63
CA SER A 18 21.89 14.70 1.43
C SER A 18 21.91 13.49 0.51
N PHE A 19 21.70 12.29 1.05
CA PHE A 19 21.66 11.04 0.29
C PHE A 19 20.41 10.93 -0.60
N ILE A 20 19.23 11.35 -0.11
CA ILE A 20 17.96 11.30 -0.85
C ILE A 20 17.69 12.56 -1.67
N ASP A 21 16.87 12.46 -2.71
CA ASP A 21 16.41 13.63 -3.46
C ASP A 21 15.36 14.41 -2.66
N GLN A 22 15.68 15.68 -2.35
CA GLN A 22 14.81 16.59 -1.62
C GLN A 22 13.69 17.19 -2.47
N SER A 23 13.64 16.87 -3.78
CA SER A 23 12.56 17.31 -4.68
C SER A 23 11.21 16.63 -4.38
N LEU A 24 11.23 15.54 -3.61
CA LEU A 24 10.04 14.76 -3.28
C LEU A 24 9.07 15.53 -2.35
N PRO A 25 7.74 15.31 -2.49
CA PRO A 25 6.70 16.12 -1.83
C PRO A 25 6.46 15.75 -0.35
N PHE A 26 7.54 15.53 0.41
CA PHE A 26 7.50 15.19 1.83
C PHE A 26 7.90 16.37 2.71
N LYS A 27 7.10 16.61 3.76
CA LYS A 27 7.55 17.39 4.91
C LYS A 27 8.28 16.44 5.85
N ILE A 28 9.61 16.57 5.91
CA ILE A 28 10.47 15.65 6.65
C ILE A 28 10.66 16.15 8.09
N HIS A 29 10.53 15.24 9.04
CA HIS A 29 10.77 15.49 10.46
C HIS A 29 11.71 14.41 11.02
N TRP A 30 12.67 14.83 11.84
CA TRP A 30 13.57 13.92 12.54
C TRP A 30 13.07 13.65 13.96
N TYR A 31 13.23 12.42 14.41
CA TYR A 31 12.97 12.00 15.79
C TYR A 31 14.10 11.09 16.29
N PRO A 32 14.58 11.29 17.53
CA PRO A 32 15.57 10.41 18.14
C PRO A 32 14.95 9.04 18.45
N LEU A 33 15.63 7.97 18.04
CA LEU A 33 15.17 6.60 18.23
C LEU A 33 15.24 6.15 19.71
N ASN A 34 16.12 6.73 20.51
CA ASN A 34 16.42 6.33 21.89
C ASN A 34 15.68 7.16 22.96
N GLU A 35 14.68 7.92 22.58
CA GLU A 35 13.89 8.75 23.50
C GLU A 35 12.46 8.24 23.62
N GLU A 36 11.81 8.64 24.72
CA GLU A 36 10.42 8.28 24.99
C GLU A 36 9.50 8.98 23.98
N VAL A 37 8.73 8.16 23.28
CA VAL A 37 8.10 8.57 22.03
C VAL A 37 6.97 9.55 22.27
N THR A 38 7.04 10.78 21.76
CA THR A 38 5.85 11.62 21.55
C THR A 38 5.52 11.66 20.06
N VAL A 39 4.93 10.57 19.55
CA VAL A 39 4.41 10.57 18.18
C VAL A 39 3.25 11.55 18.11
N GLU A 40 3.39 12.61 17.32
CA GLU A 40 2.30 13.54 17.07
C GLU A 40 1.07 12.81 16.51
N GLY A 41 -0.09 13.40 16.79
CA GLY A 41 -1.42 13.07 16.27
C GLY A 41 -1.57 13.04 14.74
N ILE A 42 -0.52 12.86 13.95
CA ILE A 42 -0.51 13.21 12.53
C ILE A 42 0.03 12.05 11.68
N PRO A 43 -0.71 11.61 10.64
CA PRO A 43 -0.26 10.53 9.76
C PRO A 43 1.02 10.87 9.01
N HIS A 44 1.96 9.92 8.97
CA HIS A 44 3.28 10.06 8.36
C HIS A 44 3.83 8.69 7.96
N PHE A 45 4.75 8.67 7.00
CA PHE A 45 5.60 7.52 6.69
C PHE A 45 6.78 7.45 7.65
N SER A 46 7.30 6.25 7.92
CA SER A 46 8.32 6.05 8.96
C SER A 46 9.56 5.37 8.39
N ILE A 47 10.68 6.07 8.38
CA ILE A 47 12.00 5.50 8.05
C ILE A 47 12.80 5.33 9.33
N PHE A 48 13.31 4.12 9.56
CA PHE A 48 14.21 3.82 10.67
C PHE A 48 15.63 3.68 10.13
N LEU A 49 16.48 4.64 10.46
CA LEU A 49 17.91 4.61 10.14
C LEU A 49 18.65 3.88 11.26
N LEU A 50 19.11 2.67 10.96
CA LEU A 50 19.69 1.75 11.91
C LEU A 50 21.16 1.49 11.56
N SER A 51 22.06 1.60 12.52
CA SER A 51 23.43 1.11 12.32
C SER A 51 23.42 -0.41 12.34
N ILE A 52 24.35 -1.07 11.63
CA ILE A 52 24.50 -2.53 11.70
C ILE A 52 24.59 -3.04 13.15
N GLN A 53 25.32 -2.34 14.01
CA GLN A 53 25.48 -2.71 15.42
C GLN A 53 24.25 -2.41 16.29
N GLY A 54 23.27 -1.67 15.76
CA GLY A 54 22.11 -1.14 16.50
C GLY A 54 20.76 -1.56 15.91
N ALA A 55 20.76 -2.52 14.97
CA ALA A 55 19.57 -2.97 14.26
C ALA A 55 18.48 -3.53 15.20
N ASN A 56 18.88 -4.23 16.26
CA ASN A 56 17.97 -4.89 17.21
C ASN A 56 17.77 -4.08 18.50
N SER A 57 17.51 -2.77 18.36
CA SER A 57 17.26 -1.90 19.52
C SER A 57 15.87 -2.16 20.12
N ILE A 58 15.77 -2.28 21.45
CA ILE A 58 14.47 -2.37 22.16
C ILE A 58 13.58 -1.17 21.81
N TRP A 59 14.19 0.01 21.64
CA TRP A 59 13.45 1.23 21.29
C TRP A 59 12.80 1.16 19.91
N LEU A 60 13.39 0.42 18.96
CA LEU A 60 12.81 0.22 17.63
C LEU A 60 11.44 -0.46 17.74
N MET A 61 11.39 -1.56 18.48
CA MET A 61 10.16 -2.35 18.66
C MET A 61 9.08 -1.52 19.35
N GLN A 62 9.45 -0.73 20.37
CA GLN A 62 8.52 0.17 21.06
C GLN A 62 7.95 1.26 20.15
N HIS A 63 8.77 1.84 19.26
CA HIS A 63 8.31 2.83 18.28
C HIS A 63 7.33 2.21 17.29
N ILE A 64 7.65 1.03 16.75
CA ILE A 64 6.78 0.31 15.82
C ILE A 64 5.46 -0.03 16.51
N GLU A 65 5.49 -0.57 17.73
CA GLU A 65 4.30 -0.96 18.48
C GLU A 65 3.39 0.25 18.70
N LYS A 66 3.98 1.39 19.09
CA LYS A 66 3.21 2.62 19.29
C LYS A 66 2.59 3.14 18.00
N LEU A 67 3.34 3.16 16.90
CA LEU A 67 2.84 3.58 15.58
C LEU A 67 1.73 2.65 15.09
N LYS A 68 1.89 1.33 15.27
CA LYS A 68 0.88 0.31 14.97
C LYS A 68 -0.39 0.49 15.81
N ASN A 69 -0.25 0.73 17.11
CA ASN A 69 -1.36 1.04 18.02
C ASN A 69 -2.08 2.34 17.65
N MET A 70 -1.38 3.28 17.00
CA MET A 70 -1.97 4.49 16.44
C MET A 70 -2.59 4.27 15.05
N GLY A 71 -2.47 3.07 14.50
CA GLY A 71 -3.11 2.66 13.25
C GLY A 71 -2.23 2.75 12.02
N ALA A 72 -0.91 2.82 12.15
CA ALA A 72 -0.01 2.79 10.99
C ALA A 72 -0.10 1.44 10.25
N HIS A 73 -0.06 1.50 8.91
CA HIS A 73 -0.03 0.33 8.03
C HIS A 73 1.38 -0.31 7.99
N ASP A 74 1.50 -1.61 7.74
CA ASP A 74 2.80 -2.31 7.77
C ASP A 74 3.78 -1.81 6.70
N GLN A 75 3.25 -1.45 5.54
CA GLN A 75 4.04 -0.89 4.42
C GLN A 75 4.38 0.60 4.61
N ASN A 76 3.98 1.22 5.73
CA ASN A 76 4.40 2.57 6.12
C ASN A 76 5.84 2.58 6.67
N PHE A 77 6.33 1.42 7.11
CA PHE A 77 7.61 1.26 7.77
C PHE A 77 8.68 0.86 6.76
N TYR A 78 9.78 1.61 6.73
CA TYR A 78 10.96 1.29 5.95
C TYR A 78 12.20 1.30 6.85
N PHE A 79 12.98 0.23 6.80
CA PHE A 79 14.15 0.04 7.65
C PHE A 79 15.41 0.12 6.79
N VAL A 80 16.31 1.01 7.17
CA VAL A 80 17.53 1.28 6.42
C VAL A 80 18.73 1.02 7.31
N LEU A 81 19.47 -0.04 7.00
CA LEU A 81 20.73 -0.34 7.63
C LEU A 81 21.85 0.47 6.96
N TYR A 82 22.35 1.48 7.65
CA TYR A 82 23.35 2.39 7.09
C TYR A 82 24.78 1.99 7.42
N ASN A 83 25.71 2.51 6.60
CA ASN A 83 27.16 2.31 6.68
C ASN A 83 27.55 0.83 6.63
N LYS A 84 27.07 0.14 5.59
CA LYS A 84 27.32 -1.28 5.39
C LYS A 84 28.80 -1.64 5.27
N GLU A 85 29.64 -0.71 4.83
CA GLU A 85 31.09 -0.82 4.80
C GLU A 85 31.76 -0.97 6.18
N SER A 86 31.02 -0.73 7.28
CA SER A 86 31.51 -0.96 8.63
C SER A 86 31.53 -2.45 9.02
N ALA A 87 30.78 -3.29 8.32
CA ALA A 87 30.83 -4.74 8.50
C ALA A 87 32.01 -5.32 7.71
N PRO A 88 32.82 -6.19 8.33
CA PRO A 88 34.01 -6.74 7.68
C PRO A 88 33.68 -7.78 6.59
N ARG A 89 32.48 -8.38 6.61
CA ARG A 89 32.04 -9.37 5.61
C ARG A 89 30.58 -9.17 5.24
N GLN A 90 30.24 -9.48 3.99
CA GLN A 90 28.86 -9.49 3.49
C GLN A 90 27.96 -10.44 4.29
N SER A 91 28.49 -11.60 4.70
CA SER A 91 27.76 -12.55 5.56
C SER A 91 27.30 -11.94 6.89
N ASP A 92 28.06 -10.99 7.44
CA ASP A 92 27.71 -10.35 8.71
C ASP A 92 26.53 -9.39 8.53
N ILE A 93 26.45 -8.73 7.37
CA ILE A 93 25.32 -7.88 6.98
C ILE A 93 24.08 -8.75 6.78
N GLU A 94 24.21 -9.87 6.06
CA GLU A 94 23.11 -10.81 5.80
C GLU A 94 22.52 -11.37 7.09
N LEU A 95 23.35 -11.77 8.05
CA LEU A 95 22.91 -12.23 9.37
C LEU A 95 22.14 -11.13 10.12
N VAL A 96 22.62 -9.89 10.10
CA VAL A 96 21.92 -8.77 10.75
C VAL A 96 20.58 -8.48 10.08
N VAL A 97 20.50 -8.56 8.74
CA VAL A 97 19.26 -8.41 7.99
C VAL A 97 18.27 -9.53 8.34
N GLU A 98 18.74 -10.78 8.40
CA GLU A 98 17.92 -11.93 8.75
C GLU A 98 17.38 -11.82 10.18
N ASP A 99 18.24 -11.48 11.14
CA ASP A 99 17.85 -11.27 12.54
C ASP A 99 16.82 -10.14 12.67
N LEU A 100 17.07 -9.01 12.01
CA LEU A 100 16.13 -7.88 12.02
C LEU A 100 14.80 -8.26 11.38
N HIS A 101 14.83 -8.97 10.24
CA HIS A 101 13.64 -9.44 9.56
C HIS A 101 12.81 -10.37 10.46
N ASN A 102 13.47 -11.32 11.15
CA ASN A 102 12.81 -12.25 12.07
C ASN A 102 12.13 -11.51 13.22
N ASN A 103 12.84 -10.55 13.84
CA ASN A 103 12.28 -9.73 14.92
C ASN A 103 11.08 -8.87 14.44
N LEU A 104 11.20 -8.23 13.28
CA LEU A 104 10.15 -7.37 12.74
C LEU A 104 8.95 -8.17 12.24
N SER A 105 9.15 -9.41 11.77
CA SER A 105 8.09 -10.29 11.28
C SER A 105 7.09 -10.70 12.36
N GLU A 106 7.45 -10.56 13.64
CA GLU A 106 6.50 -10.73 14.75
C GLU A 106 5.42 -9.63 14.77
N MET A 107 5.71 -8.45 14.20
CA MET A 107 4.87 -7.25 14.28
C MET A 107 4.36 -6.74 12.93
N LEU A 108 5.09 -7.03 11.85
CA LEU A 108 4.85 -6.48 10.51
C LEU A 108 4.79 -7.60 9.47
N VAL A 109 3.81 -7.52 8.58
CA VAL A 109 3.75 -8.37 7.39
C VAL A 109 4.80 -7.90 6.39
N LYS A 110 5.83 -8.73 6.17
CA LYS A 110 6.90 -8.52 5.18
C LYS A 110 7.64 -7.18 5.36
N PRO A 111 8.48 -7.04 6.40
CA PRO A 111 9.27 -5.83 6.65
C PRO A 111 10.15 -5.44 5.45
N MET A 112 10.16 -4.16 5.08
CA MET A 112 11.03 -3.62 4.01
C MET A 112 12.36 -3.18 4.60
N ILE A 113 13.43 -3.94 4.32
CA ILE A 113 14.78 -3.69 4.86
C ILE A 113 15.76 -3.55 3.70
N ASP A 114 16.47 -2.43 3.64
CA ASP A 114 17.57 -2.22 2.70
C ASP A 114 18.87 -1.85 3.43
N THR A 115 19.99 -2.11 2.77
CA THR A 115 21.32 -1.74 3.24
C THR A 115 21.92 -0.68 2.34
N ILE A 116 22.44 0.40 2.94
CA ILE A 116 22.99 1.54 2.19
C ILE A 116 24.38 1.92 2.72
N SER A 117 25.11 2.67 1.90
CA SER A 117 26.36 3.31 2.30
C SER A 117 26.27 4.83 2.12
N ILE A 118 25.90 5.51 3.21
CA ILE A 118 25.88 6.98 3.25
C ILE A 118 27.32 7.52 3.15
N ARG A 119 28.28 6.89 3.86
CA ARG A 119 29.68 7.33 3.82
C ARG A 119 30.32 7.19 2.44
N ALA A 120 30.07 6.10 1.71
CA ALA A 120 30.60 5.97 0.36
C ALA A 120 29.99 7.00 -0.59
N TYR A 121 28.70 7.33 -0.42
CA TYR A 121 28.06 8.40 -1.17
C TYR A 121 28.67 9.77 -0.84
N ASP A 122 28.83 10.11 0.44
CA ASP A 122 29.43 11.37 0.87
C ASP A 122 30.86 11.51 0.36
N ALA A 123 31.66 10.45 0.48
CA ALA A 123 33.02 10.39 -0.05
C ALA A 123 33.06 10.61 -1.57
N PHE A 124 32.09 10.07 -2.32
CA PHE A 124 31.97 10.29 -3.75
C PHE A 124 31.64 11.74 -4.09
N VAL A 125 30.65 12.33 -3.40
CA VAL A 125 30.24 13.73 -3.59
C VAL A 125 31.37 14.70 -3.22
N GLN A 126 32.16 14.38 -2.20
CA GLN A 126 33.28 15.20 -1.73
C GLN A 126 34.57 14.98 -2.54
N GLY A 127 34.60 14.04 -3.49
CA GLY A 127 35.78 13.73 -4.29
C GLY A 127 36.89 13.04 -3.50
N GLU A 128 36.56 12.29 -2.45
CA GLU A 128 37.51 11.51 -1.65
C GLU A 128 38.05 10.31 -2.42
N SER A 129 39.01 10.56 -3.29
CA SER A 129 39.62 9.58 -4.20
C SER A 129 40.14 8.29 -3.55
N ARG A 130 40.43 8.28 -2.24
CA ARG A 130 41.00 7.13 -1.50
C ARG A 130 39.99 6.31 -0.73
N PHE A 131 38.72 6.71 -0.69
CA PHE A 131 37.71 5.92 0.00
C PHE A 131 37.57 4.55 -0.66
N LEU A 132 37.67 3.49 0.15
CA LEU A 132 37.56 2.11 -0.30
C LEU A 132 36.13 1.61 -0.11
N TYR A 133 35.54 1.07 -1.17
CA TYR A 133 34.27 0.36 -1.15
C TYR A 133 34.48 -1.06 -1.69
N PHE A 134 33.56 -1.97 -1.39
CA PHE A 134 33.62 -3.35 -1.88
C PHE A 134 32.75 -3.49 -3.13
N ASP A 135 33.33 -4.01 -4.21
CA ASP A 135 32.61 -4.31 -5.45
C ASP A 135 32.16 -5.78 -5.42
N ASP A 136 30.87 -6.02 -5.20
CA ASP A 136 30.31 -7.36 -5.08
C ASP A 136 30.43 -8.17 -6.38
N ILE A 137 30.49 -7.52 -7.55
CA ILE A 137 30.58 -8.20 -8.85
C ILE A 137 32.00 -8.70 -9.08
N LEU A 138 32.99 -7.87 -8.76
CA LEU A 138 34.41 -8.20 -8.91
C LEU A 138 34.98 -8.92 -7.68
N ASN A 139 34.25 -8.95 -6.57
CA ASN A 139 34.66 -9.53 -5.29
C ASN A 139 35.99 -8.94 -4.77
N GLU A 140 36.16 -7.61 -4.89
CA GLU A 140 37.38 -6.89 -4.48
C GLU A 140 37.08 -5.50 -3.90
N HIS A 141 38.07 -4.92 -3.21
CA HIS A 141 37.98 -3.54 -2.74
C HIS A 141 38.47 -2.57 -3.82
N ARG A 142 37.68 -1.54 -4.10
CA ARG A 142 37.96 -0.50 -5.08
C ARG A 142 37.92 0.87 -4.45
N THR A 143 38.63 1.80 -5.05
CA THR A 143 38.65 3.21 -4.66
C THR A 143 37.67 4.01 -5.50
N ILE A 144 37.14 5.10 -4.94
CA ILE A 144 36.30 6.04 -5.70
C ILE A 144 37.02 6.59 -6.94
N LYS A 145 38.34 6.82 -6.88
CA LYS A 145 39.12 7.27 -8.04
C LYS A 145 39.01 6.32 -9.24
N GLN A 146 38.88 5.01 -9.00
CA GLN A 146 38.75 4.03 -10.07
C GLN A 146 37.40 4.15 -10.80
N LEU A 147 36.40 4.81 -10.21
CA LEU A 147 35.11 5.14 -10.84
C LEU A 147 35.22 6.29 -11.86
N GLU A 148 36.12 7.26 -11.63
CA GLU A 148 36.29 8.41 -12.52
C GLU A 148 36.91 8.04 -13.87
N THR A 149 37.59 6.88 -13.93
CA THR A 149 38.33 6.41 -15.10
C THR A 149 37.69 5.20 -15.79
N SER A 150 36.55 4.73 -15.31
CA SER A 150 35.91 3.48 -15.75
C SER A 150 34.66 3.71 -16.61
N ASP A 151 34.11 2.62 -17.14
CA ASP A 151 32.92 2.66 -17.99
C ASP A 151 31.61 2.82 -17.19
N SER A 152 30.49 2.92 -17.90
CA SER A 152 29.17 3.08 -17.29
C SER A 152 28.73 1.91 -16.39
N ALA A 153 29.31 0.71 -16.56
CA ALA A 153 28.95 -0.46 -15.75
C ALA A 153 29.54 -0.36 -14.34
N ASP A 154 30.78 0.14 -14.21
CA ASP A 154 31.42 0.36 -12.91
C ASP A 154 30.68 1.40 -12.06
N TYR A 155 30.24 2.50 -12.70
CA TYR A 155 29.39 3.49 -12.02
C TYR A 155 28.05 2.89 -11.58
N LEU A 156 27.42 2.06 -12.41
CA LEU A 156 26.17 1.38 -12.05
C LEU A 156 26.36 0.43 -10.86
N ASN A 157 27.50 -0.27 -10.79
CA ASN A 157 27.83 -1.15 -9.66
C ASN A 157 28.03 -0.35 -8.38
N PHE A 158 28.70 0.80 -8.46
CA PHE A 158 28.80 1.72 -7.33
C PHE A 158 27.42 2.24 -6.89
N GLN A 159 26.54 2.60 -7.82
CA GLN A 159 25.16 3.01 -7.50
C GLN A 159 24.38 1.90 -6.79
N LYS A 160 24.55 0.64 -7.21
CA LYS A 160 23.97 -0.52 -6.51
C LYS A 160 24.58 -0.71 -5.12
N TYR A 161 25.89 -0.52 -4.99
CA TYR A 161 26.59 -0.63 -3.72
C TYR A 161 26.08 0.38 -2.70
N ILE A 162 25.96 1.66 -3.07
CA ILE A 162 25.50 2.70 -2.14
C ILE A 162 24.03 2.53 -1.76
N GLY A 163 23.21 1.89 -2.62
CA GLY A 163 21.81 1.59 -2.35
C GLY A 163 20.86 2.78 -2.53
N LYS A 164 21.31 3.86 -3.19
CA LYS A 164 20.52 5.10 -3.33
C LYS A 164 19.23 4.90 -4.12
N ARG A 165 19.32 4.17 -5.23
CA ARG A 165 18.16 3.98 -6.11
C ARG A 165 17.04 3.19 -5.44
N GLN A 166 17.36 2.24 -4.58
CA GLN A 166 16.37 1.45 -3.82
C GLN A 166 15.55 2.37 -2.90
N VAL A 167 16.22 3.24 -2.15
CA VAL A 167 15.56 4.23 -1.29
C VAL A 167 14.68 5.18 -2.11
N GLU A 168 15.17 5.68 -3.24
CA GLU A 168 14.39 6.56 -4.14
C GLU A 168 13.13 5.89 -4.66
N ILE A 169 13.20 4.62 -5.07
CA ILE A 169 12.02 3.87 -5.53
C ILE A 169 10.95 3.80 -4.44
N ILE A 170 11.33 3.47 -3.19
CA ILE A 170 10.38 3.42 -2.08
C ILE A 170 9.74 4.80 -1.82
N LEU A 171 10.54 5.86 -1.82
CA LEU A 171 10.02 7.21 -1.62
C LEU A 171 9.13 7.70 -2.77
N GLU A 172 9.47 7.36 -4.02
CA GLU A 172 8.65 7.61 -5.20
C GLU A 172 7.31 6.86 -5.10
N GLU A 173 7.32 5.59 -4.69
CA GLU A 173 6.11 4.81 -4.44
C GLU A 173 5.24 5.45 -3.35
N TRP A 174 5.82 5.77 -2.18
CA TRP A 174 5.10 6.43 -1.09
C TRP A 174 4.53 7.79 -1.48
N SER A 175 5.20 8.53 -2.37
CA SER A 175 4.71 9.82 -2.86
C SER A 175 3.44 9.67 -3.71
N ARG A 176 3.20 8.49 -4.27
CA ARG A 176 2.03 8.16 -5.10
C ARG A 176 0.95 7.42 -4.32
N SER A 177 1.26 6.90 -3.13
CA SER A 177 0.36 6.06 -2.33
C SER A 177 -0.03 6.72 -1.00
N PRO A 178 -0.73 7.87 -1.00
CA PRO A 178 -1.11 8.57 0.23
C PRO A 178 -1.99 7.73 1.16
N PHE A 179 -2.63 6.68 0.66
CA PHE A 179 -3.48 5.79 1.46
C PHE A 179 -2.70 4.86 2.39
N LEU A 180 -1.38 4.66 2.17
CA LEU A 180 -0.52 3.98 3.14
C LEU A 180 -0.29 4.83 4.41
N LEU A 181 -0.65 6.12 4.38
CA LEU A 181 -0.74 6.99 5.54
C LEU A 181 -2.05 6.80 6.31
N PHE A 182 -2.86 5.78 5.99
CA PHE A 182 -4.11 5.54 6.71
C PHE A 182 -3.86 5.42 8.21
N TRP A 183 -4.63 6.16 8.99
CA TRP A 183 -4.57 6.14 10.45
C TRP A 183 -5.88 5.58 10.96
N LYS A 184 -5.83 4.36 11.50
CA LYS A 184 -6.98 3.60 12.03
C LYS A 184 -7.73 4.27 13.19
N LYS A 185 -7.52 5.56 13.48
CA LYS A 185 -8.19 6.34 14.53
C LYS A 185 -9.63 6.75 14.19
N SER A 186 -10.30 5.97 13.36
CA SER A 186 -11.71 6.19 13.04
C SER A 186 -12.50 4.97 13.52
N ASN A 187 -13.59 5.22 14.25
CA ASN A 187 -14.57 4.17 14.58
C ASN A 187 -15.29 3.63 13.32
N LEU A 188 -15.04 4.20 12.15
CA LEU A 188 -15.60 3.80 10.87
C LEU A 188 -14.74 2.73 10.22
N LYS A 189 -15.40 1.73 9.63
CA LYS A 189 -14.78 0.77 8.72
C LYS A 189 -14.23 1.47 7.49
N THR A 190 -13.26 0.85 6.84
CA THR A 190 -12.65 1.34 5.60
C THR A 190 -13.07 0.47 4.44
N LEU A 191 -13.54 1.11 3.37
CA LEU A 191 -13.88 0.49 2.11
C LEU A 191 -12.82 0.87 1.07
N LEU A 192 -12.09 -0.11 0.58
CA LEU A 192 -11.16 0.00 -0.55
C LEU A 192 -11.88 -0.42 -1.84
N VAL A 193 -11.86 0.44 -2.85
CA VAL A 193 -12.45 0.15 -4.16
C VAL A 193 -11.41 0.28 -5.27
N TYR A 194 -11.47 -0.64 -6.23
CA TYR A 194 -10.70 -0.59 -7.47
C TYR A 194 -11.59 -1.01 -8.65
N ASP A 195 -11.62 -0.21 -9.70
CA ASP A 195 -12.44 -0.47 -10.89
C ASP A 195 -13.92 -0.76 -10.59
N VAL A 196 -14.51 -0.07 -9.60
CA VAL A 196 -15.91 -0.28 -9.18
C VAL A 196 -16.81 0.80 -9.80
N PRO A 197 -17.96 0.44 -10.40
CA PRO A 197 -18.91 1.41 -10.93
C PRO A 197 -19.36 2.45 -9.91
N GLU A 198 -19.39 3.73 -10.32
CA GLU A 198 -19.67 4.89 -9.45
C GLU A 198 -21.01 4.77 -8.72
N VAL A 199 -22.02 4.19 -9.38
CA VAL A 199 -23.34 3.94 -8.79
C VAL A 199 -23.28 3.06 -7.55
N VAL A 200 -22.41 2.04 -7.54
CA VAL A 200 -22.26 1.13 -6.40
C VAL A 200 -21.65 1.89 -5.23
N VAL A 201 -20.55 2.62 -5.48
CA VAL A 201 -19.84 3.41 -4.47
C VAL A 201 -20.76 4.48 -3.88
N SER A 202 -21.47 5.23 -4.74
CA SER A 202 -22.41 6.27 -4.32
C SER A 202 -23.56 5.71 -3.50
N SER A 203 -24.10 4.56 -3.90
CA SER A 203 -25.19 3.92 -3.16
C SER A 203 -24.72 3.44 -1.78
N LEU A 204 -23.52 2.88 -1.67
CA LEU A 204 -22.94 2.51 -0.37
C LEU A 204 -22.78 3.73 0.53
N LEU A 205 -22.19 4.83 0.02
CA LEU A 205 -22.00 6.08 0.76
C LEU A 205 -23.32 6.70 1.25
N MET A 206 -24.42 6.51 0.51
CA MET A 206 -25.75 6.98 0.93
C MET A 206 -26.32 6.18 2.11
N HIS A 207 -25.98 4.89 2.23
CA HIS A 207 -26.59 3.98 3.21
C HIS A 207 -25.71 3.76 4.45
N TYR A 208 -24.39 3.95 4.34
CA TYR A 208 -23.43 3.61 5.39
C TYR A 208 -22.38 4.70 5.58
N ASN A 209 -21.86 4.79 6.80
CA ASN A 209 -20.77 5.71 7.15
C ASN A 209 -19.45 4.93 7.21
N PHE A 210 -18.53 5.22 6.29
CA PHE A 210 -17.23 4.56 6.18
C PHE A 210 -16.18 5.48 5.59
N ASN A 211 -14.91 5.12 5.75
CA ASN A 211 -13.82 5.77 5.02
C ASN A 211 -13.68 5.11 3.65
N LEU A 212 -13.78 5.89 2.57
CA LEU A 212 -13.57 5.40 1.21
C LEU A 212 -12.11 5.61 0.79
N ILE A 213 -11.48 4.56 0.28
CA ILE A 213 -10.21 4.59 -0.42
C ILE A 213 -10.45 4.10 -1.85
N THR A 214 -10.04 4.88 -2.83
CA THR A 214 -10.09 4.48 -4.25
C THR A 214 -8.68 4.25 -4.74
N ALA A 215 -8.34 3.01 -5.04
CA ALA A 215 -7.05 2.68 -5.63
C ALA A 215 -7.01 3.13 -7.10
N SER A 216 -5.88 3.71 -7.49
CA SER A 216 -5.67 4.20 -8.86
C SER A 216 -5.29 3.08 -9.84
N ASN A 217 -4.77 1.96 -9.32
CA ASN A 217 -4.30 0.81 -10.09
C ASN A 217 -4.36 -0.48 -9.24
N GLU A 218 -4.22 -1.63 -9.90
CA GLU A 218 -4.29 -2.95 -9.27
C GLU A 218 -3.19 -3.19 -8.22
N ASP A 219 -1.95 -2.75 -8.48
CA ASP A 219 -0.83 -2.93 -7.54
C ASP A 219 -1.09 -2.22 -6.21
N GLU A 220 -1.62 -1.00 -6.28
CA GLU A 220 -2.03 -0.22 -5.11
C GLU A 220 -3.18 -0.90 -4.36
N PHE A 221 -4.17 -1.42 -5.09
CA PHE A 221 -5.27 -2.19 -4.49
C PHE A 221 -4.76 -3.41 -3.73
N LEU A 222 -3.90 -4.23 -4.36
CA LEU A 222 -3.34 -5.44 -3.77
C LEU A 222 -2.46 -5.13 -2.55
N LYS A 223 -1.73 -4.00 -2.55
CA LYS A 223 -0.93 -3.55 -1.40
C LYS A 223 -1.80 -3.22 -0.19
N ILE A 224 -2.88 -2.45 -0.39
CA ILE A 224 -3.75 -1.99 0.70
C ILE A 224 -4.68 -3.12 1.18
N GLN A 225 -5.13 -3.99 0.28
CA GLN A 225 -6.05 -5.10 0.57
C GLN A 225 -5.50 -6.10 1.61
N GLN A 226 -4.18 -6.19 1.78
CA GLN A 226 -3.56 -7.10 2.75
C GLN A 226 -3.99 -6.83 4.20
N ASP A 227 -4.48 -5.62 4.51
CA ASP A 227 -5.02 -5.30 5.83
C ASP A 227 -6.38 -5.98 6.04
N LYS A 228 -6.42 -6.92 6.98
CA LYS A 228 -7.62 -7.70 7.33
C LYS A 228 -8.79 -6.84 7.80
N GLU A 229 -8.56 -5.61 8.25
CA GLU A 229 -9.61 -4.71 8.72
C GLU A 229 -10.28 -3.93 7.58
N ILE A 230 -9.72 -3.98 6.37
CA ILE A 230 -10.25 -3.31 5.19
C ILE A 230 -11.25 -4.22 4.48
N ILE A 231 -12.38 -3.62 4.09
CA ILE A 231 -13.36 -4.24 3.19
C ILE A 231 -12.96 -3.81 1.79
N SER A 232 -12.72 -4.77 0.89
CA SER A 232 -12.27 -4.50 -0.47
C SER A 232 -13.33 -4.89 -1.48
N ILE A 233 -13.50 -4.07 -2.52
CA ILE A 233 -14.37 -4.34 -3.67
C ILE A 233 -13.58 -4.09 -4.94
N THR A 234 -13.63 -5.06 -5.86
CA THR A 234 -13.15 -4.86 -7.24
C THR A 234 -14.18 -5.35 -8.25
N SER A 235 -14.20 -4.79 -9.45
CA SER A 235 -14.90 -5.40 -10.59
C SER A 235 -13.94 -6.31 -11.37
N THR A 236 -14.49 -7.33 -12.03
CA THR A 236 -13.76 -8.13 -13.02
C THR A 236 -14.72 -8.70 -14.06
N ASP A 237 -14.27 -8.75 -15.31
CA ASP A 237 -14.98 -9.41 -16.40
C ASP A 237 -14.71 -10.92 -16.48
N HIS A 238 -13.85 -11.46 -15.60
CA HIS A 238 -13.40 -12.84 -15.66
C HIS A 238 -13.88 -13.66 -14.45
N ASP A 239 -14.56 -14.78 -14.74
CA ASP A 239 -14.96 -15.78 -13.75
C ASP A 239 -13.75 -16.65 -13.33
N GLU A 240 -12.67 -16.04 -12.84
CA GLU A 240 -11.54 -16.80 -12.30
C GLU A 240 -11.87 -17.35 -10.91
N ALA A 241 -11.59 -18.63 -10.67
CA ALA A 241 -11.76 -19.25 -9.36
C ALA A 241 -10.64 -18.79 -8.40
N THR A 242 -10.83 -17.62 -7.80
CA THR A 242 -9.94 -17.10 -6.75
C THR A 242 -10.51 -17.44 -5.38
N ASP A 243 -9.65 -17.95 -4.48
CA ASP A 243 -9.96 -18.04 -3.06
C ASP A 243 -10.08 -16.62 -2.50
N LEU A 244 -11.32 -16.20 -2.22
CA LEU A 244 -11.58 -14.85 -1.73
C LEU A 244 -11.40 -14.77 -0.23
N LEU A 245 -10.74 -13.69 0.21
CA LEU A 245 -10.67 -13.36 1.63
C LEU A 245 -12.07 -12.97 2.15
N PRO A 246 -12.35 -13.15 3.47
CA PRO A 246 -13.67 -12.88 4.05
C PRO A 246 -14.19 -11.45 3.83
N ASN A 247 -13.28 -10.47 3.74
CA ASN A 247 -13.60 -9.05 3.55
C ASN A 247 -13.32 -8.56 2.11
N GLN A 248 -13.30 -9.47 1.13
CA GLN A 248 -13.08 -9.14 -0.27
C GLN A 248 -14.31 -9.51 -1.09
N PHE A 249 -14.86 -8.52 -1.79
CA PHE A 249 -15.96 -8.70 -2.72
C PHE A 249 -15.49 -8.49 -4.16
N ILE A 250 -15.99 -9.34 -5.06
CA ILE A 250 -15.78 -9.19 -6.49
C ILE A 250 -17.12 -8.96 -7.15
N LEU A 251 -17.25 -7.86 -7.90
CA LEU A 251 -18.39 -7.60 -8.77
C LEU A 251 -18.16 -8.27 -10.13
N SER A 252 -19.15 -9.01 -10.59
CA SER A 252 -19.15 -9.65 -11.91
C SER A 252 -20.44 -9.36 -12.64
N ASN A 253 -20.35 -9.16 -13.95
CA ASN A 253 -21.49 -9.05 -14.86
C ASN A 253 -22.07 -10.43 -15.25
N SER A 254 -21.40 -11.53 -14.89
CA SER A 254 -21.82 -12.90 -15.17
C SER A 254 -22.73 -13.40 -14.05
N CYS A 255 -23.99 -13.67 -14.38
CA CYS A 255 -24.99 -14.18 -13.44
C CYS A 255 -24.72 -15.65 -13.00
N THR A 256 -23.68 -16.31 -13.52
CA THR A 256 -23.67 -17.77 -13.54
C THR A 256 -23.20 -18.45 -12.25
N LYS A 257 -22.42 -17.83 -11.36
CA LYS A 257 -22.06 -18.44 -10.05
C LYS A 257 -21.76 -17.40 -8.95
N SER A 258 -22.78 -16.81 -8.34
CA SER A 258 -22.60 -16.07 -7.08
C SER A 258 -22.28 -17.03 -5.93
N THR A 259 -21.01 -17.36 -5.73
CA THR A 259 -20.57 -18.16 -4.58
C THR A 259 -19.77 -17.29 -3.61
N GLY A 260 -20.16 -17.31 -2.33
CA GLY A 260 -19.47 -16.56 -1.27
C GLY A 260 -19.54 -15.05 -1.50
N ASN A 261 -18.36 -14.42 -1.65
CA ASN A 261 -18.17 -12.97 -1.79
C ASN A 261 -18.14 -12.47 -3.24
N LYS A 262 -18.44 -13.33 -4.23
CA LYS A 262 -18.70 -12.89 -5.61
C LYS A 262 -20.14 -12.41 -5.75
N LEU A 263 -20.32 -11.16 -6.15
CA LEU A 263 -21.61 -10.49 -6.24
C LEU A 263 -21.89 -10.13 -7.69
N TYR A 264 -23.11 -10.39 -8.12
CA TYR A 264 -23.57 -9.97 -9.44
C TYR A 264 -23.89 -8.47 -9.44
N PHE A 265 -23.34 -7.74 -10.40
CA PHE A 265 -23.79 -6.39 -10.72
C PHE A 265 -23.71 -6.16 -12.24
N ASN A 266 -24.83 -5.76 -12.84
CA ASN A 266 -24.89 -5.39 -14.24
C ASN A 266 -25.24 -3.90 -14.39
N GLU A 267 -24.24 -3.10 -14.75
CA GLU A 267 -24.36 -1.66 -14.91
C GLU A 267 -25.29 -1.29 -16.08
N GLU A 268 -25.23 -2.02 -17.20
CA GLU A 268 -26.10 -1.77 -18.36
C GLU A 268 -27.58 -1.90 -17.98
N VAL A 269 -27.93 -2.95 -17.23
CA VAL A 269 -29.28 -3.14 -16.69
C VAL A 269 -29.66 -1.99 -15.77
N TYR A 270 -28.75 -1.54 -14.91
CA TYR A 270 -29.03 -0.41 -14.02
C TYR A 270 -29.23 0.91 -14.77
N THR A 271 -28.53 1.13 -15.89
CA THR A 271 -28.69 2.37 -16.68
C THR A 271 -30.13 2.60 -17.15
N PHE A 272 -30.94 1.55 -17.26
CA PHE A 272 -32.35 1.67 -17.60
C PHE A 272 -33.16 2.45 -16.56
N ALA A 273 -32.71 2.58 -15.31
CA ALA A 273 -33.35 3.44 -14.30
C ALA A 273 -33.37 4.92 -14.69
N LYS A 274 -32.49 5.34 -15.61
CA LYS A 274 -32.45 6.72 -16.13
C LYS A 274 -33.47 6.97 -17.25
N LEU A 275 -34.12 5.92 -17.76
CA LEU A 275 -35.06 6.04 -18.87
C LEU A 275 -36.49 6.36 -18.39
N PRO A 276 -37.30 7.04 -19.21
CA PRO A 276 -38.74 7.10 -18.99
C PRO A 276 -39.36 5.70 -18.90
N VAL A 277 -40.37 5.55 -18.04
CA VAL A 277 -41.03 4.26 -17.76
C VAL A 277 -41.56 3.61 -19.02
N GLU A 278 -42.09 4.39 -19.96
CA GLU A 278 -42.63 3.91 -21.24
C GLU A 278 -41.55 3.14 -22.03
N ASN A 279 -40.32 3.67 -22.05
CA ASN A 279 -39.21 3.06 -22.79
C ASN A 279 -38.69 1.79 -22.09
N ILE A 280 -38.79 1.71 -20.76
CA ILE A 280 -38.39 0.51 -19.98
C ILE A 280 -39.39 -0.64 -20.24
N ILE A 281 -40.67 -0.31 -20.38
CA ILE A 281 -41.73 -1.29 -20.66
C ILE A 281 -41.48 -2.01 -21.99
N GLU A 282 -41.01 -1.29 -23.01
CA GLU A 282 -40.76 -1.81 -24.36
C GLU A 282 -39.54 -2.73 -24.49
N LYS A 283 -38.64 -2.77 -23.49
CA LYS A 283 -37.42 -3.60 -23.54
C LYS A 283 -37.71 -5.10 -23.36
N GLU A 284 -37.83 -5.86 -24.45
CA GLU A 284 -38.21 -7.29 -24.39
C GLU A 284 -37.26 -8.16 -23.56
N ASP A 285 -35.96 -7.83 -23.54
CA ASP A 285 -34.93 -8.62 -22.84
C ASP A 285 -34.92 -8.42 -21.32
N LEU A 286 -35.70 -7.47 -20.78
CA LEU A 286 -35.80 -7.22 -19.34
C LEU A 286 -36.89 -8.06 -18.69
N VAL A 287 -36.48 -9.12 -18.00
CA VAL A 287 -37.36 -10.00 -17.22
C VAL A 287 -37.27 -9.67 -15.73
N PHE A 288 -38.40 -9.34 -15.12
CA PHE A 288 -38.53 -9.12 -13.68
C PHE A 288 -39.08 -10.39 -13.04
N LEU A 289 -38.52 -10.80 -11.91
CA LEU A 289 -38.95 -11.99 -11.17
C LEU A 289 -39.58 -11.60 -9.84
N ASP A 290 -40.61 -12.35 -9.42
CA ASP A 290 -41.15 -12.24 -8.07
C ASP A 290 -40.27 -12.97 -7.04
N ALA A 291 -40.64 -12.90 -5.76
CA ALA A 291 -39.89 -13.54 -4.67
C ALA A 291 -39.79 -15.08 -4.79
N LYS A 292 -40.58 -15.71 -5.66
CA LYS A 292 -40.57 -17.15 -5.93
C LYS A 292 -39.85 -17.49 -7.24
N GLY A 293 -39.32 -16.50 -7.95
CA GLY A 293 -38.62 -16.68 -9.23
C GLY A 293 -39.55 -16.73 -10.45
N TYR A 294 -40.82 -16.35 -10.32
CA TYR A 294 -41.74 -16.31 -11.47
C TYR A 294 -41.72 -14.95 -12.17
N PRO A 295 -41.86 -14.90 -13.51
CA PRO A 295 -41.96 -13.64 -14.24
C PRO A 295 -43.10 -12.75 -13.73
N LYS A 296 -42.75 -11.52 -13.36
CA LYS A 296 -43.67 -10.48 -12.92
C LYS A 296 -44.04 -9.60 -14.13
N PRO A 297 -45.34 -9.43 -14.45
CA PRO A 297 -45.74 -8.52 -15.52
C PRO A 297 -45.28 -7.09 -15.25
N LYS A 298 -44.65 -6.45 -16.24
CA LYS A 298 -44.18 -5.07 -16.19
C LYS A 298 -45.27 -4.07 -15.78
N SER A 299 -46.50 -4.29 -16.24
CA SER A 299 -47.68 -3.47 -15.86
C SER A 299 -48.05 -3.52 -14.37
N LYS A 300 -47.49 -4.46 -13.60
CA LYS A 300 -47.69 -4.59 -12.16
C LYS A 300 -46.53 -4.02 -11.33
N ILE A 301 -45.53 -3.43 -11.97
CA ILE A 301 -44.41 -2.77 -11.29
C ILE A 301 -44.85 -1.36 -10.89
N LYS A 302 -44.79 -1.09 -9.58
CA LYS A 302 -45.16 0.21 -9.00
C LYS A 302 -43.95 1.13 -8.83
N ASP A 303 -42.79 0.55 -8.57
CA ASP A 303 -41.53 1.25 -8.30
C ASP A 303 -40.47 0.65 -9.22
N TRP A 304 -40.21 1.35 -10.33
CA TRP A 304 -39.29 0.89 -11.35
C TRP A 304 -37.84 0.98 -10.90
N ASP A 305 -37.47 2.02 -10.15
CA ASP A 305 -36.12 2.23 -9.65
C ASP A 305 -35.72 1.08 -8.72
N THR A 306 -36.61 0.71 -7.79
CA THR A 306 -36.37 -0.42 -6.89
C THR A 306 -36.26 -1.74 -7.64
N GLU A 307 -37.14 -2.01 -8.62
CA GLU A 307 -37.08 -3.27 -9.37
C GLU A 307 -35.84 -3.35 -10.26
N ILE A 308 -35.41 -2.25 -10.88
CA ILE A 308 -34.17 -2.19 -11.66
C ILE A 308 -32.95 -2.38 -10.76
N ALA A 309 -32.94 -1.78 -9.57
CA ALA A 309 -31.89 -2.00 -8.58
C ALA A 309 -31.85 -3.45 -8.06
N ASN A 310 -32.99 -4.15 -8.03
CA ASN A 310 -33.04 -5.58 -7.69
C ASN A 310 -32.41 -6.44 -8.81
N ILE A 311 -32.89 -6.30 -10.04
CA ILE A 311 -32.47 -7.18 -11.16
C ILE A 311 -31.05 -6.89 -11.64
N SER A 312 -30.57 -5.66 -11.49
CA SER A 312 -29.16 -5.30 -11.77
C SER A 312 -28.20 -5.84 -10.71
N GLY A 313 -28.70 -6.34 -9.58
CA GLY A 313 -27.87 -6.83 -8.47
C GLY A 313 -27.41 -5.76 -7.48
N LEU A 314 -27.66 -4.47 -7.75
CA LEU A 314 -27.22 -3.36 -6.90
C LEU A 314 -27.68 -3.52 -5.44
N LYS A 315 -28.95 -3.89 -5.23
CA LYS A 315 -29.49 -4.06 -3.87
C LYS A 315 -28.79 -5.19 -3.11
N THR A 316 -28.43 -6.27 -3.79
CA THR A 316 -27.68 -7.37 -3.19
C THR A 316 -26.28 -6.91 -2.80
N VAL A 317 -25.62 -6.12 -3.64
CA VAL A 317 -24.31 -5.52 -3.34
C VAL A 317 -24.36 -4.65 -2.09
N ILE A 318 -25.29 -3.69 -2.05
CA ILE A 318 -25.47 -2.77 -0.91
C ILE A 318 -25.68 -3.56 0.38
N ASN A 319 -26.57 -4.56 0.38
CA ASN A 319 -26.88 -5.33 1.57
C ASN A 319 -25.70 -6.20 2.05
N ARG A 320 -24.99 -6.87 1.12
CA ARG A 320 -23.89 -7.79 1.44
C ARG A 320 -22.66 -7.06 1.95
N VAL A 321 -22.22 -6.04 1.21
CA VAL A 321 -21.08 -5.20 1.60
C VAL A 321 -21.44 -4.41 2.85
N GLY A 322 -22.65 -3.84 2.88
CA GLY A 322 -23.16 -3.06 4.00
C GLY A 322 -23.18 -3.80 5.33
N ALA A 323 -23.50 -5.10 5.32
CA ALA A 323 -23.44 -5.95 6.51
C ALA A 323 -22.02 -6.08 7.10
N CYS A 324 -20.97 -5.87 6.31
CA CYS A 324 -19.59 -5.84 6.79
C CYS A 324 -19.17 -4.46 7.32
N ILE A 325 -19.84 -3.39 6.87
CA ILE A 325 -19.57 -2.01 7.26
C ILE A 325 -20.19 -1.67 8.63
N GLN A 326 -21.37 -2.24 8.93
CA GLN A 326 -22.12 -2.04 10.18
C GLN A 326 -21.44 -2.66 11.41
#